data_AF-A0A1J4K0C9-F1
#
_entry.id   AF-A0A1J4K0C9-F1
#
_cell.length_a   1.000
_cell.length_b   1.000
_cell.length_c   1.000
_cell.angle_alpha   90.00
_cell.angle_beta   90.00
_cell.angle_gamma   90.00
#
_symmetry.space_group_name_H-M   'P 1'
#
loop_
_entity.id
_entity.type
_entity.pdbx_description
1 polymer ?
#
loop_
_entity_poly.entity_id
_entity_poly.type
_entity_poly.pdbx_seq_one_letter_code
_entity_poly.pdbx_strand_id
1 'polypeptide(L)'
;MEPAKVDQVILADDQQQFMDLLNNHSNVNAFTKKGSKKECIICKAAFLGANNCIQYALVTDMLCNHYDKNIGYFAASGDHISILILLLNFNISLEGAIFGSIKYGKYQSFIWLVENDYEQAKRDLEDQNVILLAAKSGNVQIFEYIIENHQTYLNYKDNKNVYLVFVSNTFESCG
;
A
#
# COMPACT_ATOMS: atom_id res chain seq x y z
N MET A 1 21.04 12.30 -13.89
CA MET A 1 21.13 10.84 -14.12
C MET A 1 19.90 10.42 -14.89
N GLU A 2 20.04 9.60 -15.92
CA GLU A 2 18.91 9.21 -16.77
C GLU A 2 17.96 8.27 -15.98
N PRO A 3 16.63 8.47 -16.03
CA PRO A 3 15.65 7.64 -15.30
C PRO A 3 15.84 6.13 -15.52
N ALA A 4 16.31 5.74 -16.71
CA ALA A 4 16.61 4.36 -17.07
C ALA A 4 17.62 3.68 -16.14
N LYS A 5 18.59 4.42 -15.59
CA LYS A 5 19.63 3.84 -14.73
C LYS A 5 19.14 3.58 -13.31
N VAL A 6 18.22 4.38 -12.78
CA VAL A 6 17.60 4.17 -11.47
C VAL A 6 16.74 2.90 -11.48
N ASP A 7 15.95 2.73 -12.55
CA ASP A 7 15.03 1.60 -12.68
C ASP A 7 15.79 0.28 -12.81
N GLN A 8 16.90 0.28 -13.56
CA GLN A 8 17.77 -0.89 -13.66
C GLN A 8 18.35 -1.31 -12.31
N VAL A 9 18.80 -0.37 -11.48
CA VAL A 9 19.35 -0.68 -10.15
C VAL A 9 18.29 -1.27 -9.23
N ILE A 10 17.08 -0.68 -9.21
CA ILE A 10 15.97 -1.18 -8.38
C ILE A 10 15.52 -2.57 -8.85
N LEU A 11 15.33 -2.76 -10.17
CA LEU A 11 14.90 -4.04 -10.72
C LEU A 11 15.95 -5.15 -10.54
N ALA A 12 17.23 -4.79 -10.50
CA ALA A 12 18.31 -5.71 -10.17
C ALA A 12 18.39 -6.02 -8.66
N ASP A 13 17.68 -5.27 -7.82
CA ASP A 13 17.79 -5.29 -6.35
C ASP A 13 19.24 -5.21 -5.86
N ASP A 14 20.05 -4.39 -6.55
CA ASP A 14 21.47 -4.20 -6.29
C ASP A 14 21.66 -3.19 -5.16
N GLN A 15 21.86 -3.72 -3.95
CA GLN A 15 22.06 -2.92 -2.76
C GLN A 15 23.22 -1.93 -2.92
N GLN A 16 24.37 -2.34 -3.48
CA GLN A 16 25.55 -1.47 -3.53
C GLN A 16 25.31 -0.28 -4.44
N GLN A 17 24.77 -0.52 -5.64
CA GLN A 17 24.43 0.57 -6.53
C GLN A 17 23.29 1.43 -5.98
N PHE A 18 22.35 0.84 -5.22
CA PHE A 18 21.31 1.58 -4.51
C PHE A 18 21.89 2.49 -3.42
N MET A 19 22.89 2.03 -2.66
CA MET A 19 23.64 2.88 -1.71
C MET A 19 24.34 4.03 -2.43
N ASP A 20 25.01 3.74 -3.53
CA ASP A 20 25.72 4.75 -4.32
C ASP A 20 24.74 5.79 -4.88
N LEU A 21 23.55 5.37 -5.30
CA LEU A 21 22.46 6.26 -5.70
C LEU A 21 22.03 7.18 -4.55
N LEU A 22 21.79 6.63 -3.36
CA LEU A 22 21.40 7.43 -2.20
C LEU A 22 22.51 8.42 -1.82
N ASN A 23 23.76 7.98 -1.72
CA ASN A 23 24.87 8.80 -1.25
C ASN A 23 25.30 9.91 -2.23
N ASN A 24 25.25 9.65 -3.54
CA ASN A 24 25.70 10.62 -4.56
C ASN A 24 24.65 11.70 -4.88
N HIS A 25 23.42 11.53 -4.43
CA HIS A 25 22.38 12.52 -4.61
C HIS A 25 22.24 13.34 -3.33
N SER A 26 22.70 14.60 -3.36
CA SER A 26 22.53 15.66 -2.33
C SER A 26 21.07 15.96 -1.93
N ASN A 27 20.13 15.13 -2.38
CA ASN A 27 18.70 15.18 -2.16
C ASN A 27 18.17 13.97 -1.37
N VAL A 28 19.00 13.21 -0.64
CA VAL A 28 18.53 12.22 0.35
C VAL A 28 17.41 12.82 1.24
N ASN A 29 17.56 14.10 1.61
CA ASN A 29 16.57 14.86 2.37
C ASN A 29 15.28 15.23 1.59
N ALA A 30 15.32 15.33 0.25
CA ALA A 30 14.10 15.49 -0.55
C ALA A 30 13.29 14.19 -0.60
N PHE A 31 13.96 13.04 -0.64
CA PHE A 31 13.30 11.73 -0.66
C PHE A 31 12.72 11.34 0.71
N THR A 32 13.37 11.73 1.80
CA THR A 32 12.93 11.37 3.16
C THR A 32 11.83 12.27 3.73
N LYS A 33 11.60 13.49 3.20
CA LYS A 33 10.62 14.40 3.82
C LYS A 33 9.60 15.12 2.93
N LYS A 34 9.86 15.43 1.65
CA LYS A 34 8.92 16.28 0.85
C LYS A 34 8.93 16.08 -0.68
N GLY A 35 9.46 14.98 -1.20
CA GLY A 35 9.48 14.70 -2.64
C GLY A 35 8.11 14.38 -3.22
N SER A 36 7.90 14.67 -4.51
CA SER A 36 6.70 14.23 -5.23
C SER A 36 6.63 12.69 -5.25
N LYS A 37 5.43 12.10 -5.13
CA LYS A 37 5.22 10.64 -5.10
C LYS A 37 5.88 9.88 -6.27
N LYS A 38 6.21 10.56 -7.37
CA LYS A 38 6.81 9.99 -8.58
C LYS A 38 8.32 9.82 -8.50
N GLU A 39 8.99 10.44 -7.52
CA GLU A 39 10.45 10.57 -7.51
C GLU A 39 11.11 9.84 -6.34
N CYS A 40 10.35 9.36 -5.34
CA CYS A 40 10.94 8.67 -4.20
C CYS A 40 11.45 7.27 -4.57
N ILE A 41 12.77 7.12 -4.59
CA ILE A 41 13.46 5.87 -4.96
C ILE A 41 13.15 4.70 -4.01
N ILE A 42 13.02 4.98 -2.70
CA ILE A 42 12.68 3.96 -1.68
C ILE A 42 11.25 3.47 -1.90
N CYS A 43 10.31 4.39 -2.06
CA CYS A 43 8.92 4.07 -2.31
C CYS A 43 8.75 3.32 -3.67
N LYS A 44 9.56 3.64 -4.69
CA LYS A 44 9.63 2.88 -5.95
C LYS A 44 10.24 1.48 -5.76
N ALA A 45 11.30 1.36 -4.97
CA ALA A 45 11.92 0.08 -4.62
C ALA A 45 10.92 -0.85 -3.91
N ALA A 46 10.10 -0.30 -3.01
CA ALA A 46 9.04 -1.06 -2.35
C ALA A 46 7.96 -1.51 -3.33
N PHE A 47 7.52 -0.64 -4.25
CA PHE A 47 6.54 -0.99 -5.28
C PHE A 47 7.04 -2.03 -6.28
N LEU A 48 8.35 -2.11 -6.52
CA LEU A 48 8.98 -3.05 -7.45
C LEU A 48 9.55 -4.30 -6.77
N GLY A 49 9.49 -4.40 -5.45
CA GLY A 49 9.89 -5.62 -4.74
C GLY A 49 11.40 -5.76 -4.49
N ALA A 50 12.15 -4.65 -4.48
CA ALA A 50 13.58 -4.66 -4.25
C ALA A 50 13.89 -4.84 -2.75
N ASN A 51 13.92 -6.08 -2.28
CA ASN A 51 14.04 -6.46 -0.87
C ASN A 51 15.36 -5.99 -0.26
N ASN A 52 16.48 -6.20 -0.94
CA ASN A 52 17.80 -5.81 -0.44
C ASN A 52 17.90 -4.29 -0.30
N CYS A 53 17.36 -3.56 -1.28
CA CYS A 53 17.32 -2.10 -1.26
C CYS A 53 16.48 -1.57 -0.08
N ILE A 54 15.31 -2.16 0.17
CA ILE A 54 14.45 -1.78 1.30
C ILE A 54 15.07 -2.17 2.65
N GLN A 55 15.67 -3.35 2.75
CA GLN A 55 16.38 -3.77 3.95
C GLN A 55 17.52 -2.81 4.29
N TYR A 56 18.27 -2.37 3.29
CA TYR A 56 19.30 -1.35 3.49
C TYR A 56 18.71 -0.02 3.98
N ALA A 57 17.63 0.45 3.37
CA ALA A 57 16.95 1.68 3.77
C ALA A 57 16.46 1.63 5.22
N LEU A 58 15.95 0.47 5.67
CA LEU A 58 15.51 0.25 7.04
C LEU A 58 16.69 0.25 8.03
N VAL A 59 17.76 -0.48 7.74
CA VAL A 59 18.96 -0.55 8.61
C VAL A 59 19.65 0.81 8.75
N THR A 60 19.51 1.68 7.75
CA THR A 60 20.10 3.02 7.74
C THR A 60 19.15 4.14 8.18
N ASP A 61 17.94 3.79 8.64
CA ASP A 61 16.88 4.73 9.02
C ASP A 61 16.54 5.76 7.91
N MET A 62 16.72 5.35 6.66
CA MET A 62 16.42 6.14 5.47
C MET A 62 14.99 5.81 4.99
N LEU A 63 13.98 6.26 5.73
CA LEU A 63 12.57 6.00 5.39
C LEU A 63 11.90 7.18 4.66
N CYS A 64 11.02 6.87 3.70
CA CYS A 64 10.09 7.83 3.10
C CYS A 64 8.75 7.78 3.84
N ASN A 65 8.25 8.93 4.30
CA ASN A 65 6.85 9.08 4.67
C ASN A 65 6.23 10.22 3.86
N HIS A 66 5.31 9.89 2.96
CA HIS A 66 4.49 10.89 2.27
C HIS A 66 3.20 11.07 3.06
N TYR A 67 2.65 12.29 3.11
CA TYR A 67 1.49 12.72 3.91
C TYR A 67 0.36 11.68 4.11
N ASP A 68 0.07 10.85 3.09
CA ASP A 68 -0.98 9.82 3.09
C ASP A 68 -0.48 8.40 2.75
N LYS A 69 0.83 8.20 2.52
CA LYS A 69 1.39 6.95 1.99
C LYS A 69 2.79 6.68 2.52
N ASN A 70 2.92 5.62 3.31
CA ASN A 70 4.18 5.07 3.75
C ASN A 70 4.72 4.00 2.78
N ILE A 71 5.87 3.42 3.11
CA ILE A 71 6.50 2.33 2.34
C ILE A 71 5.58 1.11 2.24
N GLY A 72 4.81 0.80 3.30
CA GLY A 72 3.83 -0.29 3.33
C GLY A 72 2.77 -0.17 2.24
N TYR A 73 2.25 1.04 1.99
CA TYR A 73 1.36 1.31 0.86
C TYR A 73 1.95 0.88 -0.48
N PHE A 74 3.22 1.20 -0.74
CA PHE A 74 3.86 0.88 -2.01
C PHE A 74 4.17 -0.61 -2.12
N ALA A 75 4.66 -1.24 -1.05
CA ALA A 75 4.88 -2.68 -1.00
C ALA A 75 3.59 -3.47 -1.27
N ALA A 76 2.48 -3.10 -0.60
CA ALA A 76 1.17 -3.71 -0.81
C ALA A 76 0.61 -3.43 -2.22
N SER A 77 0.88 -2.25 -2.79
CA SER A 77 0.49 -1.90 -4.16
C SER A 77 1.23 -2.73 -5.23
N GLY A 78 2.46 -3.17 -4.93
CA GLY A 78 3.28 -4.04 -5.79
C GLY A 78 3.06 -5.54 -5.57
N ASP A 79 2.34 -5.90 -4.51
CA ASP A 79 2.13 -7.27 -4.03
C ASP A 79 3.36 -7.94 -3.39
N HIS A 80 4.16 -7.16 -2.65
CA HIS A 80 5.43 -7.61 -2.08
C HIS A 80 5.32 -7.92 -0.58
N ILE A 81 4.71 -9.06 -0.25
CA ILE A 81 4.51 -9.52 1.15
C ILE A 81 5.84 -9.63 1.93
N SER A 82 6.94 -10.03 1.28
CA SER A 82 8.25 -10.09 1.93
C SER A 82 8.69 -8.74 2.51
N ILE A 83 8.36 -7.65 1.81
CA ILE A 83 8.64 -6.29 2.27
C ILE A 83 7.67 -5.90 3.41
N LEU A 84 6.40 -6.28 3.34
CA LEU A 84 5.45 -6.04 4.43
C LEU A 84 5.89 -6.74 5.73
N ILE A 85 6.31 -8.00 5.65
CA ILE A 85 6.90 -8.76 6.77
C ILE A 85 8.13 -8.03 7.30
N LEU A 86 9.03 -7.60 6.39
CA LEU A 86 10.24 -6.89 6.78
C LEU A 86 9.93 -5.57 7.52
N LEU A 87 8.94 -4.80 7.06
CA LEU A 87 8.50 -3.57 7.74
C LEU A 87 7.98 -3.85 9.16
N LEU A 88 7.14 -4.87 9.35
CA LEU A 88 6.68 -5.27 10.69
C LEU A 88 7.83 -5.70 11.60
N ASN A 89 8.80 -6.47 11.08
CA ASN A 89 9.98 -6.88 11.83
C ASN A 89 10.82 -5.70 12.33
N PHE A 90 10.78 -4.58 11.61
CA PHE A 90 11.43 -3.32 12.00
C PHE A 90 10.51 -2.39 12.82
N ASN A 91 9.34 -2.87 13.26
CA ASN A 91 8.31 -2.09 13.96
C ASN A 91 7.83 -0.85 13.18
N ILE A 92 7.82 -0.93 11.84
CA ILE A 92 7.27 0.12 10.98
C ILE A 92 5.77 -0.13 10.79
N SER A 93 4.96 0.88 11.12
CA SER A 93 3.51 0.84 10.92
C SER A 93 3.14 0.60 9.45
N LEU A 94 2.16 -0.27 9.22
CA LEU A 94 1.55 -0.51 7.90
C LEU A 94 0.23 0.27 7.72
N GLU A 95 -0.02 1.30 8.52
CA GLU A 95 -1.19 2.17 8.36
C GLU A 95 -1.39 2.61 6.91
N GLY A 96 -2.60 2.37 6.38
CA GLY A 96 -2.97 2.69 5.01
C GLY A 96 -2.39 1.75 3.95
N ALA A 97 -1.60 0.73 4.30
CA ALA A 97 -1.04 -0.22 3.34
C ALA A 97 -2.14 -0.93 2.54
N ILE A 98 -3.25 -1.25 3.21
CA ILE A 98 -4.39 -1.93 2.59
C ILE A 98 -5.03 -1.11 1.46
N PHE A 99 -5.00 0.23 1.52
CA PHE A 99 -5.48 1.06 0.41
C PHE A 99 -4.64 0.87 -0.86
N GLY A 100 -3.36 0.54 -0.71
CA GLY A 100 -2.47 0.20 -1.83
C GLY A 100 -2.92 -1.08 -2.52
N SER A 101 -3.10 -2.16 -1.75
CA SER A 101 -3.55 -3.44 -2.30
C SER A 101 -4.94 -3.34 -2.94
N ILE A 102 -5.87 -2.62 -2.31
CA ILE A 102 -7.22 -2.40 -2.84
C ILE A 102 -7.17 -1.56 -4.12
N LYS A 103 -6.39 -0.48 -4.15
CA LYS A 103 -6.34 0.39 -5.33
C LYS A 103 -5.80 -0.34 -6.56
N TYR A 104 -4.79 -1.20 -6.37
CA TYR A 104 -4.06 -1.87 -7.46
C TYR A 104 -4.47 -3.33 -7.67
N GLY A 105 -5.47 -3.83 -6.94
CA GLY A 105 -6.02 -5.18 -7.10
C GLY A 105 -5.09 -6.29 -6.63
N LYS A 106 -4.25 -6.01 -5.64
CA LYS A 106 -3.26 -6.97 -5.11
C LYS A 106 -3.89 -7.82 -4.01
N TYR A 107 -4.65 -8.83 -4.42
CA TYR A 107 -5.43 -9.66 -3.51
C TYR A 107 -4.57 -10.37 -2.44
N GLN A 108 -3.37 -10.84 -2.79
CA GLN A 108 -2.50 -11.55 -1.84
C GLN A 108 -2.05 -10.64 -0.70
N SER A 109 -1.55 -9.44 -1.02
CA SER A 109 -1.24 -8.44 0.00
C SER A 109 -2.47 -7.98 0.77
N PHE A 110 -3.64 -7.87 0.13
CA PHE A 110 -4.89 -7.55 0.81
C PHE A 110 -5.23 -8.59 1.89
N ILE A 111 -5.30 -9.87 1.53
CA ILE A 111 -5.60 -10.94 2.50
C ILE A 111 -4.51 -11.04 3.57
N TRP A 112 -3.24 -10.97 3.18
CA TRP A 112 -2.15 -11.03 4.13
C TRP A 112 -2.23 -9.91 5.19
N LEU A 113 -2.55 -8.67 4.78
CA LEU A 113 -2.74 -7.54 5.69
C LEU A 113 -3.94 -7.76 6.63
N VAL A 114 -5.06 -8.27 6.12
CA VAL A 114 -6.23 -8.58 6.96
C VAL A 114 -5.91 -9.66 7.99
N GLU A 115 -5.15 -10.69 7.61
CA GLU A 115 -4.83 -11.81 8.49
C GLU A 115 -3.70 -11.52 9.50
N ASN A 116 -2.72 -10.68 9.14
CA ASN A 116 -1.48 -10.50 9.91
C ASN A 116 -1.32 -9.11 10.56
N ASP A 117 -2.10 -8.13 10.13
CA ASP A 117 -2.15 -6.79 10.74
C ASP A 117 -3.61 -6.38 11.02
N TYR A 118 -4.39 -7.34 11.52
CA TYR A 118 -5.85 -7.27 11.62
C TYR A 118 -6.36 -5.99 12.28
N GLU A 119 -5.78 -5.55 13.39
CA GLU A 119 -6.26 -4.35 14.10
C GLU A 119 -6.05 -3.07 13.29
N GLN A 120 -4.92 -2.95 12.57
CA GLN A 120 -4.69 -1.82 11.67
C GLN A 120 -5.56 -1.94 10.41
N ALA A 121 -5.61 -3.13 9.80
CA ALA A 121 -6.44 -3.40 8.63
C ALA A 121 -7.92 -3.11 8.92
N LYS A 122 -8.42 -3.49 10.10
CA LYS A 122 -9.78 -3.19 10.55
C LYS A 122 -10.02 -1.69 10.65
N ARG A 123 -9.12 -0.93 11.29
CA ARG A 123 -9.22 0.54 11.35
C ARG A 123 -9.23 1.17 9.96
N ASP A 124 -8.36 0.70 9.07
CA ASP A 124 -8.29 1.21 7.70
C ASP A 124 -9.55 0.85 6.88
N LEU A 125 -10.11 -0.34 7.10
CA LEU A 125 -11.36 -0.80 6.48
C LEU A 125 -12.61 -0.13 7.06
N GLU A 126 -12.50 0.51 8.23
CA GLU A 126 -13.55 1.38 8.76
C GLU A 126 -13.64 2.73 8.04
N ASP A 127 -12.65 3.07 7.20
CA ASP A 127 -12.76 4.19 6.27
C ASP A 127 -13.84 3.90 5.21
N GLN A 128 -14.90 4.71 5.23
CA GLN A 128 -16.04 4.62 4.33
C GLN A 128 -15.68 4.67 2.84
N ASN A 129 -14.47 5.13 2.50
CA ASN A 129 -13.97 5.18 1.13
C ASN A 129 -13.46 3.83 0.60
N VAL A 130 -13.27 2.82 1.44
CA VAL A 130 -12.56 1.58 1.07
C VAL A 130 -13.34 0.73 0.06
N ILE A 131 -14.66 0.62 0.23
CA ILE A 131 -15.55 -0.10 -0.69
C ILE A 131 -15.69 0.64 -2.02
N LEU A 132 -15.76 1.98 -1.98
CA LEU A 132 -15.78 2.82 -3.17
C LEU A 132 -14.46 2.73 -3.94
N LEU A 133 -13.34 2.65 -3.24
CA LEU A 133 -12.03 2.44 -3.84
C LEU A 133 -11.97 1.10 -4.57
N ALA A 134 -12.39 0.00 -3.92
CA ALA A 134 -12.45 -1.32 -4.54
C ALA A 134 -13.32 -1.33 -5.81
N ALA A 135 -14.52 -0.70 -5.75
CA ALA A 135 -15.42 -0.56 -6.88
C ALA A 135 -14.83 0.29 -8.01
N LYS A 136 -14.27 1.47 -7.71
CA LYS A 136 -13.64 2.37 -8.70
C LYS A 136 -12.42 1.73 -9.37
N SER A 137 -11.70 0.88 -8.65
CA SER A 137 -10.55 0.15 -9.18
C SER A 137 -10.92 -1.11 -9.95
N GLY A 138 -12.21 -1.53 -9.96
CA GLY A 138 -12.68 -2.72 -10.67
C GLY A 138 -12.23 -4.05 -10.05
N ASN A 139 -11.84 -4.03 -8.77
CA ASN A 139 -11.26 -5.19 -8.10
C ASN A 139 -12.34 -6.05 -7.45
N VAL A 140 -13.05 -6.82 -8.28
CA VAL A 140 -14.22 -7.62 -7.89
C VAL A 140 -13.95 -8.53 -6.69
N GLN A 141 -12.83 -9.26 -6.68
CA GLN A 141 -12.53 -10.21 -5.61
C GLN A 141 -12.34 -9.55 -4.23
N ILE A 142 -11.65 -8.40 -4.19
CA ILE A 142 -11.48 -7.61 -2.96
C ILE A 142 -12.81 -6.99 -2.55
N PHE A 143 -13.57 -6.52 -3.54
CA PHE A 143 -14.88 -5.92 -3.32
C PHE A 143 -15.88 -6.91 -2.68
N GLU A 144 -15.97 -8.12 -3.22
CA GLU A 144 -16.79 -9.22 -2.69
C GLU A 144 -16.37 -9.55 -1.26
N TYR A 145 -15.08 -9.70 -1.00
CA TYR A 145 -14.57 -9.95 0.35
C TYR A 145 -15.03 -8.88 1.35
N ILE A 146 -14.90 -7.59 0.99
CA ILE A 146 -15.30 -6.48 1.86
C ILE A 146 -16.80 -6.51 2.15
N ILE A 147 -17.65 -6.79 1.16
CA ILE A 147 -19.10 -6.88 1.37
C ILE A 147 -19.46 -8.04 2.30
N GLU A 148 -18.86 -9.21 2.10
CA GLU A 148 -19.17 -10.41 2.87
C GLU A 148 -18.75 -10.28 4.33
N ASN A 149 -17.60 -9.65 4.59
CA ASN A 149 -16.95 -9.64 5.90
C ASN A 149 -17.05 -8.29 6.66
N HIS A 150 -17.38 -7.19 5.99
CA HIS A 150 -17.41 -5.84 6.55
C HIS A 150 -18.70 -5.10 6.17
N GLN A 151 -19.85 -5.68 6.54
CA GLN A 151 -21.22 -5.29 6.13
C GLN A 151 -21.69 -3.88 6.53
N THR A 152 -20.89 -3.10 7.27
CA THR A 152 -21.30 -1.81 7.88
C THR A 152 -21.38 -0.60 6.92
N TYR A 153 -21.10 -0.73 5.62
CA TYR A 153 -20.83 0.43 4.74
C TYR A 153 -21.82 0.65 3.58
N LEU A 154 -23.05 0.17 3.69
CA LEU A 154 -24.01 0.16 2.56
C LEU A 154 -24.73 1.49 2.26
N ASN A 155 -24.40 2.60 2.95
CA ASN A 155 -25.00 3.90 2.69
C ASN A 155 -23.92 4.98 2.57
N TYR A 156 -23.35 5.13 1.38
CA TYR A 156 -22.42 6.22 1.06
C TYR A 156 -22.92 7.09 -0.09
N LYS A 157 -22.76 8.41 0.06
CA LYS A 157 -23.06 9.44 -0.94
C LYS A 157 -21.82 10.30 -1.17
N ASP A 158 -21.17 10.16 -2.32
CA ASP A 158 -20.11 11.10 -2.74
C ASP A 158 -20.74 12.43 -3.20
N ASN A 159 -19.99 13.53 -3.10
CA ASN A 159 -20.31 14.85 -3.63
C ASN A 159 -20.47 14.88 -5.17
N LYS A 160 -20.23 13.74 -5.83
CA LYS A 160 -20.46 13.50 -7.27
C LYS A 160 -21.70 12.63 -7.56
N ASN A 161 -22.60 12.42 -6.60
CA ASN A 161 -23.82 11.62 -6.74
C ASN A 161 -23.60 10.15 -7.16
N VAL A 162 -22.45 9.55 -6.81
CA VAL A 162 -22.28 8.09 -6.96
C VAL A 162 -22.88 7.44 -5.72
N TYR A 163 -24.03 6.80 -5.90
CA TYR A 163 -24.63 5.95 -4.89
C TYR A 163 -24.14 4.52 -5.13
N LEU A 164 -23.35 3.97 -4.21
CA LEU A 164 -23.25 2.52 -4.06
C LEU A 164 -24.46 2.09 -3.23
N VAL A 165 -25.58 1.81 -3.89
CA VAL A 165 -26.74 1.19 -3.23
C VAL A 165 -26.61 -0.31 -3.40
N PHE A 166 -26.23 -1.01 -2.34
CA PHE A 166 -26.54 -2.44 -2.24
C PHE A 166 -27.76 -2.57 -1.34
N VAL A 167 -28.83 -3.13 -1.90
CA VAL A 167 -29.94 -3.62 -1.10
C VAL A 167 -29.42 -4.89 -0.41
N SER A 168 -29.02 -4.77 0.84
CA SER A 168 -28.90 -5.96 1.68
C SER A 168 -30.31 -6.49 1.89
N ASN A 169 -30.63 -7.61 1.24
CA ASN A 169 -31.72 -8.44 1.72
C ASN A 169 -31.26 -8.97 3.06
N THR A 170 -31.68 -8.33 4.15
CA THR A 170 -31.82 -9.02 5.43
C THR A 170 -32.80 -10.15 5.17
N PHE A 171 -32.28 -11.35 4.90
CA PHE A 171 -33.07 -12.56 5.08
C PHE A 171 -33.31 -12.67 6.57
N GLU A 172 -34.39 -12.06 7.04
CA GLU A 172 -35.07 -12.55 8.23
C GLU A 172 -35.43 -13.99 7.91
N SER A 173 -34.70 -14.93 8.52
CA SER A 173 -35.14 -16.30 8.58
C SER A 173 -36.41 -16.29 9.42
N CYS A 174 -37.56 -16.43 8.77
CA CYS A 174 -38.78 -16.83 9.45
C CYS A 174 -38.54 -18.24 10.00
N GLY A 175 -38.23 -18.31 11.30
CA GLY A 175 -38.18 -19.52 12.12
C GLY A 175 -38.92 -19.27 13.41
#